data_AF-A0A246PZI6-F1
#
_entry.id   AF-A0A246PZI6-F1
#
_cell.length_a   1.000
_cell.length_b   1.000
_cell.length_c   1.000
_cell.angle_alpha   90.00
_cell.angle_beta   90.00
_cell.angle_gamma   90.00
#
_symmetry.space_group_name_H-M   'P 1'
#
loop_
_entity.id
_entity.type
_entity.pdbx_description
1 polymer ?
#
loop_
_entity_poly.entity_id
_entity_poly.type
_entity_poly.pdbx_seq_one_letter_code
_entity_poly.pdbx_strand_id
1 'polypeptide(L)' 'MATRRYSITPNNPPYNVVEAVGSATVTGPVELTVDLAAVLQGNTVAMARLVVLEQLQKIKEYIERGNWPPA' A
#
# COMPACT_ATOMS: atom_id res chain seq x y z
N MET A 1 8.65 -11.89 -6.48
CA MET A 1 7.86 -10.74 -6.96
C MET A 1 8.42 -9.50 -6.28
N ALA A 2 8.65 -8.42 -7.01
CA ALA A 2 9.22 -7.20 -6.42
C ALA A 2 8.13 -6.51 -5.59
N THR A 3 8.24 -6.52 -4.27
CA THR A 3 7.33 -5.80 -3.37
C THR A 3 7.98 -4.55 -2.84
N ARG A 4 7.16 -3.56 -2.48
CA ARG A 4 7.59 -2.39 -1.73
C ARG A 4 6.65 -2.16 -0.56
N ARG A 5 7.23 -2.08 0.62
CA ARG A 5 6.53 -1.79 1.87
C ARG A 5 6.77 -0.33 2.24
N TYR A 6 5.70 0.32 2.66
CA TYR A 6 5.68 1.66 3.25
C TYR A 6 5.12 1.55 4.66
N SER A 7 5.72 2.23 5.62
CA SER A 7 5.19 2.34 6.97
C SER A 7 5.22 3.79 7.46
N ILE A 8 4.20 4.19 8.21
CA ILE A 8 4.07 5.52 8.80
C ILE A 8 3.45 5.42 10.19
N THR A 9 3.90 6.30 11.09
CA THR A 9 3.37 6.40 12.46
C THR A 9 2.49 7.66 12.57
N PRO A 10 1.35 7.65 13.30
CA PRO A 10 0.57 8.84 13.60
C PRO A 10 1.46 9.95 14.17
N ASN A 11 1.15 11.20 13.81
CA ASN A 11 1.88 12.40 14.23
C ASN A 11 3.32 12.52 13.71
N ASN A 12 3.80 11.61 12.85
CA ASN A 12 5.02 11.86 12.09
C ASN A 12 4.77 12.87 10.96
N PRO A 13 5.79 13.66 10.60
CA PRO A 13 5.73 14.51 9.42
C PRO A 13 5.42 13.68 8.15
N PRO A 14 4.72 14.24 7.15
CA PRO A 14 4.21 13.54 5.96
C PRO A 14 5.28 12.92 5.04
N TYR A 15 6.56 13.04 5.38
CA TYR A 15 7.70 12.52 4.61
C TYR A 15 8.56 11.52 5.39
N ASN A 16 8.16 11.16 6.61
CA ASN A 16 8.88 10.16 7.41
C ASN A 16 8.29 8.76 7.16
N VAL A 17 8.25 8.37 5.88
CA VAL A 17 7.80 7.04 5.43
C VAL A 17 9.02 6.14 5.34
N VAL A 18 9.00 5.01 6.02
CA VAL A 18 10.07 4.00 5.92
C VAL A 18 9.73 3.05 4.79
N GLU A 19 10.63 2.95 3.81
CA GLU A 19 10.55 2.01 2.69
C GLU A 19 11.36 0.73 2.97
N ALA A 20 10.79 -0.42 2.65
CA ALA A 20 11.50 -1.71 2.70
C ALA A 20 10.98 -2.65 1.60
N VAL A 21 11.68 -3.77 1.38
CA VAL A 21 11.20 -4.89 0.56
C VAL A 21 10.60 -5.95 1.49
N GLY A 22 9.50 -6.57 1.08
CA GLY A 22 8.81 -7.61 1.87
C GLY A 22 7.36 -7.27 2.20
N SER A 23 6.73 -8.09 3.03
CA SER A 23 5.35 -7.92 3.49
C SER A 23 5.24 -6.97 4.67
N ALA A 24 4.04 -6.44 4.90
CA ALA A 24 3.69 -5.72 6.11
C ALA A 24 4.02 -6.59 7.33
N THR A 25 4.74 -6.02 8.28
CA THR A 25 5.07 -6.63 9.57
C THR A 25 4.30 -5.88 10.67
N VAL A 26 4.21 -6.39 11.89
CA VAL A 26 3.57 -5.63 12.98
C VAL A 26 4.61 -4.65 13.57
N THR A 27 5.24 -3.85 12.70
CA THR A 27 6.34 -2.95 13.10
C THR A 27 5.90 -1.50 13.24
N GLY A 28 4.76 -1.14 12.66
CA GLY A 28 4.14 0.17 12.78
C GLY A 28 2.61 0.11 12.79
N PRO A 29 1.95 1.20 13.20
CA PRO A 29 0.49 1.30 13.29
C PRO A 29 -0.21 1.40 11.93
N VAL A 30 0.47 1.88 10.89
CA VAL A 30 -0.04 1.89 9.51
C VAL A 30 1.06 1.39 8.58
N GLU A 31 0.78 0.28 7.90
CA GLU A 31 1.69 -0.33 6.93
C GLU A 31 0.96 -0.67 5.63
N LEU A 32 1.65 -0.45 4.51
CA LEU A 32 1.15 -0.72 3.16
C LEU A 32 2.21 -1.51 2.40
N THR A 33 1.84 -2.66 1.86
CA THR A 33 2.68 -3.38 0.89
C THR A 33 2.07 -3.27 -0.50
N VAL A 34 2.90 -2.94 -1.48
CA VAL A 34 2.53 -2.88 -2.89
C VAL A 34 3.35 -3.91 -3.66
N ASP A 35 2.68 -4.81 -4.36
CA ASP A 35 3.30 -5.66 -5.38
C ASP A 35 3.60 -4.83 -6.64
N LEU A 36 4.88 -4.69 -6.97
CA LEU A 36 5.33 -3.96 -8.16
C LEU A 36 5.33 -4.84 -9.42
N ALA A 37 5.07 -6.13 -9.27
CA ALA A 37 4.89 -7.08 -10.36
C ALA A 37 3.69 -7.97 -10.02
N ALA A 38 2.63 -7.87 -10.82
CA ALA A 38 1.39 -8.62 -10.61
C ALA A 38 1.10 -9.52 -11.81
N VAL A 39 0.52 -10.70 -11.56
CA VAL A 39 0.03 -11.58 -12.63
C VAL A 39 -1.37 -11.13 -13.02
N LEU A 40 -1.49 -10.51 -14.19
CA LEU A 40 -2.74 -10.05 -14.78
C LEU A 40 -3.00 -10.84 -16.06
N GLN A 41 -4.17 -11.48 -16.15
CA GLN A 41 -4.56 -12.29 -17.32
C GLN A 41 -3.51 -13.35 -17.72
N GLY A 42 -2.83 -13.94 -16.73
CA GLY A 42 -1.79 -14.95 -16.95
C GLY A 42 -0.39 -14.42 -17.26
N ASN A 43 -0.22 -13.11 -17.41
CA ASN A 43 1.09 -12.48 -17.67
C ASN A 43 1.57 -11.68 -16.45
N THR A 44 2.86 -11.74 -16.16
CA THR A 44 3.46 -10.85 -15.15
C THR A 44 3.66 -9.47 -15.75
N VAL A 45 3.01 -8.47 -15.16
CA VAL A 45 3.06 -7.08 -15.59
C VAL A 45 3.70 -6.23 -14.49
N ALA A 46 4.69 -5.41 -14.86
CA ALA A 46 5.25 -4.42 -13.97
C ALA A 46 4.23 -3.30 -13.72
N MET A 47 3.99 -2.97 -12.46
CA MET A 47 3.00 -1.95 -12.08
C MET A 47 3.62 -0.55 -12.21
N ALA A 48 3.10 0.22 -13.16
CA ALA A 48 3.49 1.63 -13.31
C ALA A 48 3.05 2.43 -12.07
N ARG A 49 3.88 3.38 -11.64
CA ARG A 49 3.61 4.22 -10.46
C ARG A 49 2.23 4.88 -10.49
N LEU A 50 1.80 5.37 -11.64
CA LEU A 50 0.49 6.02 -11.79
C LEU A 50 -0.68 5.06 -11.53
N VAL A 51 -0.58 3.81 -11.99
CA VAL A 51 -1.59 2.77 -11.75
C VAL A 51 -1.67 2.46 -10.25
N VAL A 52 -0.53 2.30 -9.59
CA VAL A 52 -0.47 2.07 -8.13
C VAL A 52 -1.17 3.20 -7.38
N LEU A 53 -0.86 4.45 -7.70
CA LEU A 53 -1.48 5.61 -7.06
C LEU A 53 -2.99 5.66 -7.26
N GLU A 54 -3.47 5.34 -8.47
CA GLU A 54 -4.90 5.26 -8.76
C GLU A 54 -5.60 4.19 -7.91
N GLN A 55 -5.01 3.00 -7.77
CA GLN A 55 -5.60 1.93 -6.94
C GLN A 55 -5.59 2.31 -5.45
N LEU A 56 -4.53 2.94 -4.96
CA LEU A 56 -4.45 3.41 -3.56
C LEU A 56 -5.52 4.46 -3.26
N GLN A 57 -5.83 5.34 -4.21
CA GLN A 57 -6.92 6.30 -4.08
C GLN A 57 -8.28 5.60 -3.95
N LYS A 58 -8.54 4.55 -4.74
CA LYS A 58 -9.78 3.74 -4.63
C LYS A 58 -9.89 3.02 -3.28
N ILE A 59 -8.78 2.49 -2.76
CA ILE A 59 -8.74 1.86 -1.43
C ILE A 59 -9.05 2.90 -0.35
N LYS A 60 -8.45 4.09 -0.43
CA LYS A 60 -8.73 5.20 0.48
C LYS A 60 -10.22 5.56 0.48
N GLU A 61 -10.81 5.74 -0.69
CA GLU A 61 -12.25 6.06 -0.82
C GLU A 61 -13.15 4.98 -0.22
N TYR A 62 -12.77 3.70 -0.37
CA TYR A 62 -13.48 2.59 0.26
C TYR A 62 -13.43 2.65 1.79
N ILE A 63 -12.26 2.93 2.37
CA ILE A 63 -12.08 3.10 3.83
C ILE A 63 -12.90 4.28 4.34
N GLU A 64 -12.89 5.42 3.62
CA GLU A 64 -13.61 6.64 4.00
C GLU A 64 -15.14 6.47 3.97
N ARG A 65 -15.66 5.64 3.06
CA ARG A 65 -17.11 5.39 2.93
C ARG A 65 -17.60 4.21 3.76
N GLY A 66 -16.70 3.31 4.17
CA GLY A 66 -17.01 2.13 4.95
C GLY A 66 -17.25 2.44 6.43
N ASN A 67 -17.82 1.48 7.15
CA ASN A 67 -17.87 1.56 8.61
C ASN A 67 -16.45 1.33 9.17
N TRP A 68 -15.95 2.28 9.96
CA TRP A 68 -14.63 2.20 10.59
C TRP A 68 -14.71 2.58 12.08
N PRO A 69 -14.17 1.77 13.01
CA PRO A 69 -13.55 0.46 12.77
C PRO A 69 -14.57 -0.57 12.26
N PRO A 70 -14.15 -1.57 11.46
CA PRO A 70 -15.02 -2.69 11.10
C PRO A 70 -15.53 -3.36 12.38
N ALA A 71 -16.81 -3.74 12.39
CA ALA A 71 -17.45 -4.37 13.55
C ALA A 71 -16.79 -5.69 13.93
#